data_AF-A0A9E4YM37-F1
#
_entry.id   AF-A0A9E4YM37-F1
#
_cell.length_a   1.000
_cell.length_b   1.000
_cell.length_c   1.000
_cell.angle_alpha   90.00
_cell.angle_beta   90.00
_cell.angle_gamma   90.00
#
_symmetry.space_group_name_H-M   'P 1'
#
loop_
_entity.id
_entity.type
_entity.pdbx_description
1 polymer ?
#
loop_
_entity_poly.entity_id
_entity_poly.type
_entity_poly.pdbx_seq_one_letter_code
_entity_poly.pdbx_strand_id
1 'polypeptide(L)' 'MVPRAEVALIIADLGLVEGLIGQEVFATIVVMVIFTTLVTPPMLRTLFAQDGVRQGESTVDLPPANSDEDESV' A
#
# COMPACT_ATOMS: atom_id res chain seq x y z
N MET A 1 2.29 -7.35 3.16
CA MET A 1 1.88 -7.03 4.54
C MET A 1 1.64 -8.34 5.24
N VAL A 2 2.28 -8.64 6.38
CA VAL A 2 1.61 -9.55 7.32
C VAL A 2 0.24 -8.92 7.55
N PRO A 3 -0.86 -9.65 7.38
CA PRO A 3 -2.13 -8.97 7.31
C PRO A 3 -2.39 -8.39 8.69
N ARG A 4 -2.34 -7.05 8.79
CA ARG A 4 -2.64 -6.28 10.01
C ARG A 4 -3.96 -6.75 10.62
N ALA A 5 -4.89 -7.19 9.78
CA ALA A 5 -6.12 -7.84 10.16
C ALA A 5 -5.91 -9.17 10.91
N GLU A 6 -5.08 -10.08 10.40
CA GLU A 6 -4.86 -11.41 10.97
C GLU A 6 -4.24 -11.31 12.35
N VAL A 7 -3.20 -10.49 12.52
CA VAL A 7 -2.57 -10.28 13.84
C VAL A 7 -3.50 -9.54 14.80
N ALA A 8 -4.24 -8.53 14.32
CA ALA A 8 -5.19 -7.80 15.19
C ALA A 8 -6.32 -8.71 15.69
N LEU A 9 -6.84 -9.60 14.83
CA LEU A 9 -7.89 -10.54 15.20
C LEU A 9 -7.37 -11.62 16.15
N ILE A 10 -6.15 -12.14 15.94
CA ILE A 10 -5.52 -13.09 16.86
C ILE A 10 -5.37 -12.47 18.27
N ILE A 11 -4.90 -11.22 18.36
CA ILE A 11 -4.73 -10.54 19.66
C ILE A 11 -6.09 -10.23 20.30
N ALA A 12 -7.08 -9.83 19.52
CA ALA A 12 -8.43 -9.57 20.02
C ALA A 12 -9.09 -10.83 20.56
N ASP A 13 -8.94 -11.97 19.86
CA ASP A 13 -9.43 -13.26 20.31
C ASP A 13 -8.73 -13.71 21.60
N LEU A 14 -7.41 -13.55 21.68
CA LEU A 14 -6.64 -13.82 22.90
C LEU A 14 -7.16 -12.97 24.07
N GLY A 15 -7.40 -11.68 23.85
CA GLY A 15 -7.96 -10.78 24.87
C GLY A 15 -9.39 -11.14 25.29
N LEU A 16 -10.19 -11.70 24.39
CA LEU A 16 -11.55 -12.16 24.69
C LEU A 16 -11.53 -13.44 25.54
N VAL A 17 -10.67 -14.40 25.20
CA VAL A 17 -10.51 -15.67 25.93
C VAL A 17 -9.93 -15.44 27.33
N GLU A 18 -8.97 -14.53 27.46
CA GLU A 18 -8.39 -14.13 28.76
C GLU A 18 -9.32 -13.24 29.59
N GLY A 19 -10.49 -12.85 29.04
CA GLY A 19 -11.46 -11.98 29.72
C GLY A 19 -11.00 -10.53 29.89
N LEU A 20 -9.97 -10.09 29.16
CA LEU A 20 -9.48 -8.71 29.16
C LEU A 20 -10.42 -7.76 28.41
N ILE A 21 -11.14 -8.28 27.41
CA ILE A 21 -12.14 -7.54 26.63
C ILE A 21 -13.43 -8.34 26.51
N GLY A 22 -14.57 -7.63 26.46
CA GLY A 22 -15.88 -8.23 26.24
C GLY A 22 -16.18 -8.51 24.77
N GLN A 23 -17.26 -9.28 24.53
CA GLN A 23 -17.73 -9.64 23.19
C GLN A 23 -18.03 -8.41 22.31
N GLU A 24 -18.54 -7.34 22.94
CA GLU A 24 -18.86 -6.07 22.30
C GLU A 24 -17.61 -5.36 21.77
N VAL A 25 -16.52 -5.40 22.55
CA VAL A 25 -15.23 -4.81 22.18
C VAL A 25 -14.59 -5.62 21.05
N PHE A 26 -14.63 -6.94 21.14
CA PHE A 26 -14.16 -7.82 20.07
C PHE A 26 -14.91 -7.53 18.75
N ALA A 27 -16.24 -7.46 18.77
CA ALA A 27 -17.05 -7.13 17.61
C ALA A 27 -16.69 -5.74 17.03
N THR A 28 -16.43 -4.76 17.91
CA THR A 28 -15.99 -3.42 17.51
C THR A 28 -14.64 -3.45 16.78
N ILE A 29 -13.68 -4.25 17.26
CA ILE A 29 -12.37 -4.41 16.62
C ILE A 29 -12.54 -5.01 15.21
N VAL A 30 -13.36 -6.04 15.07
CA VAL A 30 -13.65 -6.67 13.75
C VAL A 30 -14.20 -5.64 12.77
N VAL A 31 -15.21 -4.87 13.20
CA VAL A 31 -15.82 -3.81 12.36
C VAL A 31 -14.79 -2.75 11.99
N MET A 32 -13.95 -2.32 12.93
CA MET A 32 -12.90 -1.31 12.69
C MET A 32 -11.88 -1.77 11.65
N VAL A 33 -11.43 -3.03 11.71
CA VAL A 33 -10.49 -3.62 10.74
C VAL A 33 -11.09 -3.63 9.34
N ILE A 34 -12.34 -4.09 9.21
CA ILE A 34 -13.03 -4.13 7.91
C ILE A 34 -13.23 -2.70 7.38
N PHE A 35 -13.75 -1.81 8.22
CA PHE A 35 -14.05 -0.44 7.86
C PHE A 35 -12.79 0.30 7.36
N THR A 36 -11.69 0.24 8.10
CA THR A 36 -10.45 0.91 7.69
C THR A 36 -9.83 0.29 6.44
N THR A 37 -9.98 -1.01 6.24
CA THR A 37 -9.52 -1.68 5.00
C THR A 37 -10.30 -1.20 3.77
N LEU A 38 -11.61 -0.98 3.90
CA LEU A 38 -12.44 -0.48 2.80
C LEU A 38 -12.26 1.03 2.56
N VAL A 39 -12.05 1.81 3.62
CA VAL A 39 -11.94 3.27 3.55
C VAL A 39 -10.55 3.73 3.09
N THR A 40 -9.49 2.97 3.38
CA THR A 40 -8.11 3.37 3.07
C THR A 40 -7.84 3.55 1.56
N PRO A 41 -8.18 2.61 0.65
CA PRO A 41 -7.95 2.78 -0.79
C PRO A 41 -8.62 4.01 -1.42
N PRO A 42 -9.93 4.29 -1.21
CA PRO A 42 -10.55 5.48 -1.79
C PRO A 42 -10.01 6.76 -1.16
N MET A 43 -9.74 6.77 0.14
CA MET A 43 -9.15 7.92 0.82
C MET A 43 -7.76 8.24 0.27
N LEU A 44 -6.90 7.23 0.11
CA LEU A 44 -5.59 7.40 -0.54
C LEU A 44 -5.75 7.88 -1.99
N ARG A 45 -6.66 7.29 -2.76
CA ARG A 45 -6.91 7.73 -4.14
C ARG A 45 -7.30 9.21 -4.21
N THR A 46 -8.13 9.71 -3.29
CA THR A 46 -8.50 11.14 -3.26
C THR A 46 -7.36 12.06 -2.83
N LEU A 47 -6.53 11.62 -1.87
CA LEU A 47 -5.38 12.40 -1.41
C LEU A 47 -4.30 12.50 -2.50
N PHE A 48 -4.02 11.39 -3.19
CA PHE A 48 -3.01 11.34 -4.26
C PHE A 48 -3.54 11.75 -5.65
N ALA A 49 -4.85 11.97 -5.82
CA ALA A 49 -5.43 12.44 -7.09
C ALA A 49 -5.03 13.88 -7.47
N GLN A 50 -4.53 14.68 -6.52
CA GLN A 50 -4.02 16.03 -6.80
C GLN A 50 -2.51 16.08 -7.13
N ASP A 51 -1.76 15.00 -6.87
CA ASP A 51 -0.33 14.90 -7.19
C ASP A 51 -0.05 14.22 -8.54
N GLY A 52 -1.02 14.27 -9.45
CA GLY A 52 -0.88 13.79 -10.82
C GLY A 52 -0.10 14.74 -11.73
N VAL A 53 1.13 15.16 -11.39
CA VAL A 53 2.07 15.74 -12.38
C VAL A 53 3.53 15.40 -11.99
N ARG A 54 4.18 14.56 -12.83
CA ARG A 54 5.63 14.20 -12.88
C ARG A 54 6.04 12.82 -12.36
N GLN A 55 5.45 11.76 -12.89
CA GLN A 55 6.14 10.46 -12.90
C GLN A 55 6.18 9.91 -14.32
N GLY A 56 7.38 9.91 -14.94
CA GLY A 56 7.66 9.01 -16.05
C GLY A 56 8.49 9.47 -17.25
N GLU A 57 9.05 10.68 -17.32
CA GLU A 57 10.07 10.99 -18.36
C GLU A 57 11.47 10.79 -17.79
N SER A 58 11.88 9.52 -17.65
CA SER A 58 13.29 9.19 -17.85
C SER A 58 13.50 9.02 -19.35
N THR A 59 13.55 10.13 -20.07
CA THR A 59 14.35 10.19 -21.29
C THR A 59 15.79 9.99 -20.85
N VAL A 60 16.21 8.72 -20.75
CA VAL A 60 17.63 8.39 -20.81
C VAL A 60 18.05 8.80 -22.21
N ASP A 61 18.52 10.03 -22.31
CA ASP A 61 19.19 10.55 -23.50
C ASP A 61 20.50 9.77 -23.59
N LEU A 62 20.42 8.62 -24.25
CA LEU A 62 21.60 7.85 -24.62
C LEU A 62 22.36 8.76 -25.59
N PRO A 63 23.59 9.18 -25.26
CA PRO A 63 24.42 9.86 -26.25
C PRO A 63 24.48 8.98 -27.51
N PRO A 64 24.44 9.57 -28.72
CA PRO A 64 24.46 8.80 -29.94
C PRO A 64 25.65 7.85 -29.89
N ALA A 65 25.36 6.55 -29.90
CA ALA A 65 26.37 5.53 -30.04
C ALA A 65 27.09 5.82 -31.35
N ASN A 66 28.39 6.11 -31.25
CA ASN A 66 29.28 6.25 -32.39
C ASN A 66 29.07 5.04 -33.31
N SER A 67 28.33 5.28 -34.38
CA SER A 67 28.34 4.58 -35.66
C SER A 67 28.87 5.69 -36.57
N ASP A 68 30.09 5.68 -37.06
CA ASP A 68 30.77 4.55 -37.66
C ASP A 68 32.29 4.76 -37.53
N GLU A 69 32.95 3.85 -36.82
CA GLU A 69 34.22 3.35 -37.33
C GLU A 69 33.87 2.59 -38.62
N ASP A 70 34.66 2.79 -39.68
CA ASP A 70 34.71 2.01 -40.93
C ASP A 70 33.92 2.54 -42.15
N GLU A 71 34.53 3.47 -42.91
CA GLU A 71 34.86 3.27 -44.34
C GLU A 71 35.54 4.53 -44.90
N SER A 72 36.88 4.53 -44.91
CA SER A 72 37.67 5.40 -45.80
C SER A 72 38.58 4.50 -46.64
N VAL A 73 38.04 4.04 -47.77
CA VAL A 73 38.80 3.58 -48.94
C VAL A 73 38.74 4.66 -50.00
#